data_AF-A0A239D1V9-F1
#
_entry.id   AF-A0A239D1V9-F1
#
_cell.length_a   1.000
_cell.length_b   1.000
_cell.length_c   1.000
_cell.angle_alpha   90.00
_cell.angle_beta   90.00
_cell.angle_gamma   90.00
#
_symmetry.space_group_name_H-M   'P 1'
#
loop_
_entity.id
_entity.type
_entity.pdbx_description
1 polymer ?
#
loop_
_entity_poly.entity_id
_entity_poly.type
_entity_poly.pdbx_seq_one_letter_code
_entity_poly.pdbx_strand_id
1 'polypeptide(L)'
;MTSTPSTQGLRSWLLSEEPSSRRQARYASWYKGWLTFRSNTLAMFGLAVLAFLIFAAIFAPILASHDPFAQDLGQRLLAPGDNGHLLGTDSLGRDLYSRLLFGARISIYIVLLVVMVAPLVGLIVGTVSGYAGGWVDVLLMRVTDIFLAFPRLILALAFVAALGAGIENAVLAISLTAWPPYARIARAETLTIRNSDYIHAIRLQGAGPLRIVTRHIWPLCISSLVIRVTLDMAGIILTAAGLGFLGLGAQPPSPEWGAMISEGRKYILDYWWVATIPGIAIFAISLAFNLLGDGLRDVLDPKEGDA
;
A
#
# COMPACT_ATOMS: atom_id res chain seq x y z
N MET A 1 53.20 -22.59 -9.15
CA MET A 1 51.82 -23.06 -9.43
C MET A 1 51.19 -23.46 -8.12
N THR A 2 50.17 -22.72 -7.68
CA THR A 2 49.04 -23.08 -6.78
C THR A 2 48.55 -21.79 -6.12
N SER A 3 47.77 -20.98 -6.85
CA SER A 3 46.97 -19.92 -6.25
C SER A 3 45.83 -20.58 -5.47
N THR A 4 45.92 -20.53 -4.14
CA THR A 4 44.82 -20.86 -3.23
C THR A 4 43.57 -20.07 -3.62
N PRO A 5 42.38 -20.70 -3.74
CA PRO A 5 41.15 -19.96 -3.95
C PRO A 5 40.89 -19.16 -2.67
N SER A 6 41.15 -17.86 -2.71
CA SER A 6 40.69 -16.95 -1.67
C SER A 6 39.18 -17.15 -1.55
N THR A 7 38.70 -17.51 -0.36
CA THR A 7 37.29 -17.48 0.01
C THR A 7 36.78 -16.05 -0.17
N GLN A 8 36.38 -15.71 -1.39
CA GLN A 8 35.70 -14.46 -1.67
C GLN A 8 34.42 -14.48 -0.83
N GLY A 9 34.36 -13.63 0.19
CA GLY A 9 33.17 -13.49 1.01
C GLY A 9 31.97 -13.09 0.14
N LEU A 10 30.77 -13.50 0.55
CA LEU A 10 29.52 -13.17 -0.16
C LEU A 10 29.41 -11.67 -0.50
N ARG A 11 29.91 -10.79 0.37
CA ARG A 11 29.98 -9.34 0.13
C ARG A 11 30.92 -8.94 -1.00
N SER A 12 32.12 -9.51 -1.09
CA SER A 12 33.06 -9.23 -2.18
C SER A 12 32.58 -9.82 -3.52
N TRP A 13 31.86 -10.95 -3.47
CA TRP A 13 31.22 -11.53 -4.65
C TRP A 13 30.04 -10.68 -5.16
N LEU A 14 29.26 -10.07 -4.26
CA LEU A 14 28.13 -9.20 -4.63
C LEU A 14 28.56 -7.77 -5.06
N LEU A 15 29.75 -7.32 -4.67
CA LEU A 15 30.26 -5.99 -5.00
C LEU A 15 31.33 -6.00 -6.11
N SER A 16 31.55 -7.14 -6.77
CA SER A 16 32.52 -7.23 -7.87
C SER A 16 32.12 -6.33 -9.05
N GLU A 17 33.08 -5.57 -9.58
CA GLU A 17 32.88 -4.68 -10.75
C GLU A 17 32.52 -5.45 -12.03
N GLU A 18 32.97 -6.70 -12.13
CA GLU A 18 32.67 -7.60 -13.24
C GLU A 18 31.80 -8.78 -12.78
N PRO A 19 30.46 -8.71 -12.90
CA PRO A 19 29.60 -9.83 -12.55
C PRO A 19 29.81 -11.00 -13.52
N SER A 20 30.17 -12.17 -13.01
CA SER A 20 30.45 -13.37 -13.83
C SER A 20 29.19 -14.05 -14.38
N SER A 21 28.00 -13.68 -13.89
CA SER A 21 26.72 -14.24 -14.36
C SER A 21 25.56 -13.25 -14.24
N ARG A 22 24.52 -13.43 -15.09
CA ARG A 22 23.25 -12.66 -15.00
C ARG A 22 22.58 -12.78 -13.63
N ARG A 23 22.73 -13.93 -12.95
CA ARG A 23 22.19 -14.15 -11.60
C ARG A 23 22.95 -13.31 -10.57
N GLN A 24 24.28 -13.30 -10.65
CA GLN A 24 25.13 -12.47 -9.79
C GLN A 24 24.82 -10.98 -9.96
N ALA A 25 24.69 -10.49 -11.21
CA ALA A 25 24.33 -9.10 -11.47
C ALA A 25 22.99 -8.71 -10.82
N ARG A 26 21.99 -9.61 -10.87
CA ARG A 26 20.69 -9.39 -10.22
C ARG A 26 20.81 -9.35 -8.70
N TYR A 27 21.52 -10.30 -8.09
CA TYR A 27 21.72 -10.31 -6.63
C TYR A 27 22.56 -9.11 -6.15
N ALA A 28 23.57 -8.71 -6.92
CA ALA A 28 24.39 -7.53 -6.66
C ALA A 28 23.54 -6.25 -6.66
N SER A 29 22.67 -6.08 -7.66
CA SER A 29 21.74 -4.94 -7.74
C SER A 29 20.78 -4.91 -6.54
N TRP A 30 20.22 -6.05 -6.15
CA TRP A 30 19.34 -6.14 -4.98
C TRP A 30 20.06 -5.84 -3.68
N TYR A 31 21.30 -6.31 -3.54
CA TYR A 31 22.13 -6.05 -2.36
C TYR A 31 22.53 -4.59 -2.26
N LYS A 32 22.96 -3.96 -3.37
CA LYS A 32 23.23 -2.52 -3.43
C LYS A 32 21.98 -1.71 -3.07
N GLY A 33 20.82 -2.06 -3.66
CA GLY A 33 19.56 -1.41 -3.32
C GLY A 33 19.18 -1.55 -1.86
N TRP A 34 19.40 -2.72 -1.25
CA TRP A 34 19.20 -2.90 0.19
C TRP A 34 20.16 -2.07 1.04
N LEU A 35 21.42 -1.93 0.64
CA LEU A 35 22.38 -1.07 1.35
C LEU A 35 21.97 0.40 1.30
N THR A 36 21.54 0.89 0.13
CA THR A 36 20.98 2.25 -0.03
C THR A 36 19.74 2.41 0.84
N PHE A 37 18.79 1.47 0.77
CA PHE A 37 17.58 1.49 1.60
C PHE A 37 17.90 1.55 3.09
N ARG A 38 18.83 0.71 3.55
CA ARG A 38 19.24 0.64 4.95
C ARG A 38 19.95 1.91 5.43
N SER A 39 20.60 2.64 4.53
CA SER A 39 21.23 3.92 4.86
C SER A 39 20.21 5.03 5.15
N ASN A 40 18.99 4.92 4.62
CA ASN A 40 17.90 5.85 4.90
C ASN A 40 17.23 5.48 6.25
N THR A 41 17.58 6.24 7.30
CA THR A 41 17.07 6.01 8.66
C THR A 41 15.56 6.20 8.77
N LEU A 42 14.98 7.09 7.98
CA LEU A 42 13.53 7.34 7.96
C LEU A 42 12.80 6.15 7.33
N ALA A 43 13.31 5.62 6.23
CA ALA A 43 12.77 4.43 5.58
C ALA A 43 12.84 3.19 6.51
N MET A 44 13.95 3.04 7.24
CA MET A 44 14.10 1.98 8.23
C MET A 44 13.14 2.13 9.42
N PHE A 45 12.87 3.36 9.87
CA PHE A 45 11.85 3.63 10.88
C PHE A 45 10.46 3.25 10.37
N GLY A 46 10.09 3.68 9.16
CA GLY A 46 8.83 3.29 8.53
C GLY A 46 8.68 1.77 8.40
N LEU A 47 9.74 1.09 7.95
CA LEU A 47 9.78 -0.37 7.88
C LEU A 47 9.58 -1.02 9.25
N ALA A 48 10.23 -0.51 10.30
CA ALA A 48 10.09 -1.04 11.66
C ALA A 48 8.67 -0.87 12.20
N VAL A 49 8.06 0.30 12.01
CA VAL A 49 6.66 0.55 12.41
C VAL A 49 5.69 -0.35 11.65
N LEU A 50 5.87 -0.50 10.34
CA LEU A 50 5.02 -1.36 9.52
C LEU A 50 5.18 -2.84 9.92
N ALA A 51 6.42 -3.30 10.13
CA ALA A 51 6.69 -4.66 10.59
C ALA A 51 6.06 -4.93 11.97
N PHE A 52 6.12 -3.96 12.88
CA PHE A 52 5.45 -4.04 14.18
C PHE A 52 3.93 -4.13 14.03
N LEU A 53 3.30 -3.31 13.17
CA LEU A 53 1.86 -3.35 12.95
C LEU A 53 1.41 -4.66 12.30
N ILE A 54 2.17 -5.18 11.34
CA ILE A 54 1.92 -6.49 10.72
C ILE A 54 2.04 -7.60 11.76
N PHE A 55 3.07 -7.57 12.59
CA PHE A 55 3.25 -8.50 13.70
C PHE A 55 2.05 -8.43 14.67
N ALA A 56 1.68 -7.22 15.12
CA ALA A 56 0.55 -7.00 16.00
C ALA A 56 -0.77 -7.52 15.40
N ALA A 57 -0.98 -7.34 14.09
CA ALA A 57 -2.16 -7.83 13.38
C ALA A 57 -2.18 -9.37 13.26
N ILE A 58 -1.07 -10.00 12.90
CA ILE A 58 -0.97 -11.45 12.76
C ILE A 58 -1.17 -12.13 14.11
N PHE A 59 -0.50 -11.62 15.15
CA PHE A 59 -0.55 -12.19 16.49
C PHE A 59 -1.67 -11.61 17.36
N ALA A 60 -2.59 -10.82 16.79
CA ALA A 60 -3.71 -10.22 17.52
C ALA A 60 -4.52 -11.22 18.36
N PRO A 61 -4.85 -12.45 17.89
CA PRO A 61 -5.60 -13.41 18.72
C PRO A 61 -4.86 -13.89 19.97
N ILE A 62 -3.53 -13.77 19.99
CA ILE A 62 -2.67 -14.18 21.12
C ILE A 62 -2.31 -12.97 21.98
N LEU A 63 -2.12 -11.80 21.36
CA LEU A 63 -1.74 -10.56 22.02
C LEU A 63 -2.92 -9.83 22.65
N ALA A 64 -4.15 -10.09 22.21
CA ALA A 64 -5.36 -9.51 22.78
C ALA A 64 -5.56 -9.99 24.22
N SER A 65 -5.77 -9.05 25.14
CA SER A 65 -6.03 -9.34 26.55
C SER A 65 -7.46 -9.79 26.80
N HIS A 66 -8.40 -9.31 25.98
CA HIS A 66 -9.83 -9.53 26.12
C HIS A 66 -10.47 -9.84 24.76
N ASP A 67 -11.69 -10.38 24.76
CA ASP A 67 -12.47 -10.52 23.53
C ASP A 67 -12.81 -9.11 22.98
N PRO A 68 -12.38 -8.74 21.75
CA PRO A 68 -12.64 -7.43 21.17
C PRO A 68 -14.14 -7.14 20.90
N PHE A 69 -15.00 -8.16 20.97
CA PHE A 69 -16.43 -8.06 20.75
C PHE A 69 -17.26 -8.12 22.04
N ALA A 70 -16.69 -8.62 23.15
CA ALA A 70 -17.40 -8.74 24.41
C ALA A 70 -17.76 -7.36 24.97
N GLN A 71 -19.03 -7.19 25.34
CA GLN A 71 -19.59 -5.95 25.86
C GLN A 71 -19.87 -6.09 27.36
N ASP A 72 -19.47 -5.10 28.14
CA ASP A 72 -19.80 -4.98 29.56
C ASP A 72 -20.18 -3.53 29.87
N LEU A 73 -21.49 -3.26 29.94
CA LEU A 73 -21.99 -1.91 30.18
C LEU A 73 -21.61 -1.36 31.57
N GLY A 74 -21.29 -2.22 32.53
CA GLY A 74 -20.79 -1.83 33.85
C GLY A 74 -19.36 -1.30 33.81
N GLN A 75 -18.61 -1.61 32.75
CA GLN A 75 -17.22 -1.21 32.53
C GLN A 75 -17.07 -0.24 31.36
N ARG A 76 -18.08 0.59 31.10
CA ARG A 76 -18.04 1.59 30.03
C ARG A 76 -17.07 2.73 30.32
N LEU A 77 -16.37 3.16 29.28
CA LEU A 77 -15.55 4.39 29.28
C LEU A 77 -14.53 4.44 30.42
N LEU A 78 -13.94 3.29 30.76
CA LEU A 78 -12.86 3.19 31.73
C LEU A 78 -11.59 3.83 31.17
N ALA A 79 -10.81 4.44 32.06
CA ALA A 79 -9.54 5.03 31.69
C ALA A 79 -8.49 3.95 31.38
N PRO A 80 -7.44 4.28 30.61
CA PRO A 80 -6.32 3.36 30.40
C PRO A 80 -5.71 2.90 31.73
N GLY A 81 -5.63 1.57 31.91
CA GLY A 81 -5.10 0.91 33.09
C GLY A 81 -6.15 0.43 34.10
N ASP A 82 -7.39 0.91 34.00
CA ASP A 82 -8.46 0.52 34.92
C ASP A 82 -8.97 -0.90 34.66
N ASN A 83 -9.24 -1.66 35.73
CA ASN A 83 -9.76 -3.04 35.68
C ASN A 83 -9.00 -3.99 34.73
N GLY A 84 -7.71 -3.75 34.50
CA GLY A 84 -6.89 -4.55 33.59
C GLY A 84 -7.01 -4.19 32.11
N HIS A 85 -7.75 -3.13 31.76
CA HIS A 85 -7.86 -2.64 30.38
C HIS A 85 -6.72 -1.69 30.04
N LEU A 86 -5.69 -2.18 29.33
CA LEU A 86 -4.45 -1.44 29.04
C LEU A 86 -4.69 -0.06 28.39
N LEU A 87 -5.60 0.01 27.43
CA LEU A 87 -5.97 1.25 26.73
C LEU A 87 -7.36 1.77 27.11
N GLY A 88 -7.96 1.21 28.17
CA GLY A 88 -9.31 1.53 28.62
C GLY A 88 -10.38 0.83 27.78
N THR A 89 -11.63 1.26 27.96
CA THR A 89 -12.80 0.69 27.29
C THR A 89 -13.60 1.74 26.53
N ASP A 90 -14.42 1.29 25.59
CA ASP A 90 -15.29 2.16 24.81
C ASP A 90 -16.68 2.36 25.43
N SER A 91 -17.58 3.02 24.68
CA SER A 91 -18.95 3.32 25.11
C SER A 91 -19.86 2.10 25.26
N LEU A 92 -19.38 0.90 24.95
CA LEU A 92 -20.06 -0.37 25.22
C LEU A 92 -19.26 -1.26 26.19
N GLY A 93 -18.19 -0.72 26.77
CA GLY A 93 -17.31 -1.45 27.69
C GLY A 93 -16.43 -2.48 27.01
N ARG A 94 -16.23 -2.37 25.69
CA ARG A 94 -15.33 -3.27 24.95
C ARG A 94 -13.89 -2.80 25.13
N ASP A 95 -12.96 -3.74 25.26
CA ASP A 95 -11.54 -3.47 25.46
C ASP A 95 -10.90 -2.78 24.25
N LEU A 96 -10.38 -1.56 24.44
CA LEU A 96 -9.88 -0.73 23.34
C LEU A 96 -8.58 -1.28 22.75
N TYR A 97 -7.73 -1.90 23.56
CA TYR A 97 -6.45 -2.49 23.14
C TYR A 97 -6.66 -3.68 22.19
N SER A 98 -7.51 -4.62 22.58
CA SER A 98 -7.85 -5.80 21.78
C SER A 98 -8.56 -5.39 20.49
N ARG A 99 -9.45 -4.39 20.55
CA ARG A 99 -10.07 -3.81 19.35
C ARG A 99 -9.04 -3.16 18.42
N LEU A 100 -8.05 -2.45 18.97
CA LEU A 100 -7.00 -1.83 18.17
C LEU A 100 -6.18 -2.86 17.37
N LEU A 101 -5.80 -3.98 18.01
CA LEU A 101 -5.07 -5.08 17.38
C LEU A 101 -5.88 -5.75 16.26
N PHE A 102 -7.16 -6.03 16.50
CA PHE A 102 -8.04 -6.60 15.48
C PHE A 102 -8.33 -5.61 14.34
N GLY A 103 -8.41 -4.32 14.65
CA GLY A 103 -8.53 -3.25 13.66
C GLY A 103 -7.33 -3.17 12.72
N ALA A 104 -6.11 -3.43 13.23
CA ALA A 104 -4.91 -3.50 12.39
C ALA A 104 -5.05 -4.55 11.28
N ARG A 105 -5.68 -5.69 11.57
CA ARG A 105 -5.95 -6.74 10.57
C ARG A 105 -6.87 -6.25 9.46
N ILE A 106 -7.92 -5.51 9.82
CA ILE A 106 -8.88 -4.95 8.87
C ILE A 106 -8.19 -3.90 7.98
N SER A 107 -7.41 -2.99 8.57
CA SER A 107 -6.70 -1.96 7.81
C SER A 107 -5.68 -2.55 6.84
N ILE A 108 -4.89 -3.55 7.27
CA ILE A 108 -3.93 -4.24 6.39
C ILE A 108 -4.66 -5.00 5.28
N TYR A 109 -5.77 -5.68 5.60
CA TYR A 109 -6.60 -6.37 4.61
C TYR A 109 -7.10 -5.42 3.52
N ILE A 110 -7.66 -4.27 3.90
CA ILE A 110 -8.16 -3.27 2.96
C ILE A 110 -7.04 -2.77 2.04
N VAL A 111 -5.89 -2.38 2.63
CA VAL A 111 -4.76 -1.86 1.86
C VAL A 111 -4.22 -2.89 0.89
N LEU A 112 -4.05 -4.14 1.34
CA LEU A 112 -3.53 -5.23 0.52
C LEU A 112 -4.42 -5.46 -0.72
N LEU A 113 -5.74 -5.54 -0.54
CA LEU A 113 -6.65 -5.77 -1.65
C LEU A 113 -6.67 -4.61 -2.64
N VAL A 114 -6.73 -3.37 -2.16
CA VAL A 114 -6.72 -2.19 -3.03
C VAL A 114 -5.42 -2.11 -3.84
N VAL A 115 -4.27 -2.40 -3.20
CA VAL A 115 -2.96 -2.38 -3.83
C VAL A 115 -2.76 -3.51 -4.84
N MET A 116 -3.45 -4.63 -4.69
CA MET A 116 -3.41 -5.69 -5.69
C MET A 116 -4.28 -5.39 -6.91
N VAL A 117 -5.45 -4.76 -6.71
CA VAL A 117 -6.44 -4.56 -7.77
C VAL A 117 -6.20 -3.27 -8.56
N ALA A 118 -6.09 -2.13 -7.88
CA ALA A 118 -6.08 -0.83 -8.56
C ALA A 118 -4.86 -0.61 -9.49
N PRO A 119 -3.62 -0.95 -9.08
CA PRO A 119 -2.45 -0.83 -9.94
C PRO A 119 -2.47 -1.84 -11.09
N LEU A 120 -3.04 -3.03 -10.89
CA LEU A 120 -3.18 -4.02 -11.95
C LEU A 120 -4.14 -3.53 -13.04
N VAL A 121 -5.31 -3.00 -12.64
CA VAL A 121 -6.26 -2.38 -13.57
C VAL A 121 -5.60 -1.20 -14.28
N GLY A 122 -4.89 -0.34 -13.54
CA GLY A 122 -4.16 0.78 -14.11
C GLY A 122 -3.09 0.35 -15.11
N LEU A 123 -2.27 -0.64 -14.77
CA LEU A 123 -1.24 -1.19 -15.65
C LEU A 123 -1.83 -1.70 -16.96
N ILE A 124 -2.93 -2.47 -16.89
CA ILE A 124 -3.62 -2.99 -18.08
C ILE A 124 -4.16 -1.83 -18.92
N VAL A 125 -4.94 -0.92 -18.34
CA VAL A 125 -5.55 0.19 -19.08
C VAL A 125 -4.48 1.09 -19.70
N GLY A 126 -3.46 1.47 -18.93
CA GLY A 126 -2.40 2.36 -19.37
C GLY A 126 -1.51 1.75 -20.45
N THR A 127 -1.12 0.48 -20.31
CA THR A 127 -0.29 -0.19 -21.33
C THR A 127 -1.06 -0.45 -22.62
N VAL A 128 -2.35 -0.78 -22.53
CA VAL A 128 -3.22 -0.94 -23.71
C VAL A 128 -3.39 0.39 -24.44
N SER A 129 -3.71 1.47 -23.72
CA SER A 129 -3.83 2.82 -24.32
C SER A 129 -2.51 3.27 -24.94
N GLY A 130 -1.39 3.17 -24.21
CA GLY A 130 -0.08 3.58 -24.68
C GLY A 130 0.41 2.77 -25.87
N TYR A 131 0.21 1.45 -25.89
CA TYR A 131 0.70 0.57 -26.95
C TYR A 131 -0.15 0.67 -28.22
N ALA A 132 -1.48 0.62 -28.09
CA ALA A 132 -2.39 0.67 -29.25
C ALA A 132 -2.41 2.08 -29.90
N GLY A 133 -2.40 3.15 -29.10
CA GLY A 133 -2.52 4.52 -29.61
C GLY A 133 -3.85 4.81 -30.28
N GLY A 134 -3.90 5.91 -31.04
CA GLY A 134 -5.06 6.28 -31.86
C GLY A 134 -6.34 6.47 -31.04
N TRP A 135 -7.46 5.94 -31.53
CA TRP A 135 -8.77 6.12 -30.88
C TRP A 135 -8.87 5.37 -29.54
N VAL A 136 -8.20 4.22 -29.39
CA VAL A 136 -8.21 3.42 -28.15
C VAL A 136 -7.60 4.21 -27.01
N ASP A 137 -6.49 4.89 -27.30
CA ASP A 137 -5.85 5.79 -26.35
C ASP A 137 -6.80 6.92 -25.93
N VAL A 138 -7.40 7.61 -26.91
CA VAL A 138 -8.34 8.70 -26.65
C VAL A 138 -9.52 8.24 -25.79
N LEU A 139 -10.13 7.09 -26.09
CA LEU A 139 -11.26 6.57 -25.32
C LEU A 139 -10.86 6.23 -23.88
N LEU A 140 -9.81 5.43 -23.70
CA LEU A 140 -9.39 4.97 -22.37
C LEU A 140 -8.91 6.13 -21.50
N MET A 141 -8.18 7.10 -22.09
CA MET A 141 -7.78 8.29 -21.37
C MET A 141 -8.96 9.20 -21.06
N ARG A 142 -9.97 9.30 -21.94
CA ARG A 142 -11.20 10.05 -21.61
C ARG A 142 -11.94 9.43 -20.42
N VAL A 143 -12.05 8.10 -20.36
CA VAL A 143 -12.61 7.41 -19.19
C VAL A 143 -11.79 7.70 -17.94
N THR A 144 -10.46 7.60 -18.05
CA THR A 144 -9.52 7.92 -16.95
C THR A 144 -9.70 9.35 -16.45
N ASP A 145 -9.86 10.31 -17.36
CA ASP A 145 -10.06 11.73 -17.05
C ASP A 145 -11.40 12.00 -16.35
N ILE A 146 -12.46 11.27 -16.71
CA ILE A 146 -13.76 11.36 -16.03
C ILE A 146 -13.61 10.98 -14.55
N PHE A 147 -12.94 9.87 -14.23
CA PHE A 147 -12.73 9.46 -12.85
C PHE A 147 -11.88 10.47 -12.07
N LEU A 148 -10.84 11.03 -12.70
CA LEU A 148 -9.94 12.00 -12.08
C LEU A 148 -10.57 13.38 -11.87
N ALA A 149 -11.64 13.71 -12.58
CA ALA A 149 -12.38 14.95 -12.40
C ALA A 149 -13.13 15.01 -11.07
N PHE A 150 -13.48 13.85 -10.50
CA PHE A 150 -14.18 13.77 -9.21
C PHE A 150 -13.18 13.63 -8.04
N PRO A 151 -13.45 14.28 -6.90
CA PRO A 151 -12.70 14.01 -5.68
C PRO A 151 -12.83 12.54 -5.29
N ARG A 152 -11.69 11.86 -5.08
CA ARG A 152 -11.61 10.41 -4.84
C ARG A 152 -12.54 9.93 -3.73
N LEU A 153 -12.57 10.65 -2.61
CA LEU A 153 -13.43 10.31 -1.47
C LEU A 153 -14.92 10.39 -1.83
N ILE A 154 -15.33 11.45 -2.56
CA ILE A 154 -16.73 11.63 -2.97
C ILE A 154 -17.16 10.50 -3.90
N LEU A 155 -16.31 10.14 -4.85
CA LEU A 155 -16.62 9.05 -5.78
C LEU A 155 -16.68 7.69 -5.07
N ALA A 156 -15.75 7.45 -4.12
CA ALA A 156 -15.79 6.24 -3.30
C ALA A 156 -17.06 6.16 -2.46
N LEU A 157 -17.49 7.28 -1.84
CA LEU A 157 -18.74 7.38 -1.09
C LEU A 157 -19.95 7.06 -1.97
N ALA A 158 -20.01 7.61 -3.19
CA ALA A 158 -21.09 7.34 -4.12
C ALA A 158 -21.18 5.86 -4.50
N PHE A 159 -20.05 5.20 -4.76
CA PHE A 159 -20.03 3.77 -5.06
C PHE A 159 -20.45 2.92 -3.85
N VAL A 160 -19.95 3.21 -2.64
CA VAL A 160 -20.38 2.46 -1.45
C VAL A 160 -21.85 2.69 -1.14
N ALA A 161 -22.36 3.91 -1.31
CA ALA A 161 -23.78 4.20 -1.15
C ALA A 161 -24.66 3.37 -2.12
N ALA A 162 -24.16 3.11 -3.34
CA ALA A 162 -24.85 2.27 -4.32
C ALA A 162 -24.70 0.76 -4.04
N LEU A 163 -23.52 0.31 -3.59
CA LEU A 163 -23.21 -1.10 -3.33
C LEU A 163 -23.71 -1.59 -1.95
N GLY A 164 -23.94 -0.67 -1.02
CA GLY A 164 -24.23 -0.93 0.38
C GLY A 164 -22.98 -0.85 1.26
N ALA A 165 -23.19 -0.55 2.55
CA ALA A 165 -22.09 -0.43 3.51
C ALA A 165 -21.45 -1.79 3.81
N GLY A 166 -20.12 -1.81 4.00
CA GLY A 166 -19.36 -3.02 4.31
C GLY A 166 -17.90 -2.94 3.89
N ILE A 167 -17.05 -3.77 4.48
CA ILE A 167 -15.60 -3.78 4.19
C ILE A 167 -15.35 -4.14 2.72
N GLU A 168 -16.02 -5.17 2.20
CA GLU A 168 -15.84 -5.64 0.83
C GLU A 168 -16.25 -4.57 -0.19
N ASN A 169 -17.42 -3.96 0.01
CA ASN A 169 -17.92 -2.89 -0.84
C ASN A 169 -17.06 -1.64 -0.78
N ALA A 170 -16.53 -1.29 0.41
CA ALA A 170 -15.57 -0.21 0.56
C ALA A 170 -14.27 -0.49 -0.22
N VAL A 171 -13.74 -1.72 -0.14
CA VAL A 171 -12.55 -2.13 -0.91
C VAL A 171 -12.81 -2.03 -2.41
N LEU A 172 -13.96 -2.50 -2.89
CA LEU A 172 -14.34 -2.40 -4.30
C LEU A 172 -14.45 -0.95 -4.76
N ALA A 173 -15.14 -0.10 -3.99
CA ALA A 173 -15.29 1.31 -4.29
C ALA A 173 -13.95 2.05 -4.31
N ILE A 174 -13.06 1.80 -3.35
CA ILE A 174 -11.72 2.40 -3.33
C ILE A 174 -10.91 1.90 -4.54
N SER A 175 -10.97 0.62 -4.87
CA SER A 175 -10.22 0.05 -6.01
C SER A 175 -10.69 0.64 -7.36
N LEU A 176 -12.01 0.78 -7.54
CA LEU A 176 -12.63 1.37 -8.72
C LEU A 176 -12.30 2.85 -8.91
N THR A 177 -11.92 3.55 -7.84
CA THR A 177 -11.58 4.97 -7.88
C THR A 177 -10.08 5.24 -7.86
N ALA A 178 -9.26 4.26 -7.48
CA ALA A 178 -7.82 4.43 -7.30
C ALA A 178 -6.97 4.07 -8.53
N TRP A 179 -7.52 3.35 -9.51
CA TRP A 179 -6.77 2.92 -10.69
C TRP A 179 -6.28 4.02 -11.66
N PRO A 180 -6.94 5.20 -11.81
CA PRO A 180 -6.61 6.14 -12.89
C PRO A 180 -5.17 6.73 -12.87
N PRO A 181 -4.59 7.11 -11.71
CA PRO A 181 -3.20 7.58 -11.65
C PRO A 181 -2.20 6.53 -12.15
N TYR A 182 -2.43 5.25 -11.80
CA TYR A 182 -1.61 4.13 -12.26
C TYR A 182 -1.70 3.93 -13.77
N ALA A 183 -2.89 4.12 -14.36
CA ALA A 183 -3.07 4.07 -15.81
C ALA A 183 -2.30 5.17 -16.54
N ARG A 184 -2.31 6.40 -16.01
CA ARG A 184 -1.54 7.51 -16.61
C ARG A 184 -0.04 7.25 -16.59
N ILE A 185 0.49 6.73 -15.49
CA ILE A 185 1.92 6.38 -15.38
C ILE A 185 2.27 5.26 -16.35
N ALA A 186 1.53 4.15 -16.33
CA ALA A 186 1.76 3.02 -17.22
C ALA A 186 1.66 3.42 -18.71
N ARG A 187 0.73 4.31 -19.06
CA ARG A 187 0.65 4.90 -20.40
C ARG A 187 1.87 5.73 -20.74
N ALA A 188 2.27 6.65 -19.87
CA ALA A 188 3.43 7.52 -20.11
C ALA A 188 4.70 6.69 -20.37
N GLU A 189 4.98 5.73 -19.49
CA GLU A 189 6.09 4.79 -19.63
C GLU A 189 6.01 4.03 -20.96
N THR A 190 4.83 3.47 -21.28
CA THR A 190 4.60 2.73 -22.53
C THR A 190 4.87 3.60 -23.76
N LEU A 191 4.45 4.88 -23.76
CA LEU A 191 4.67 5.80 -24.87
C LEU A 191 6.16 6.10 -25.10
N THR A 192 6.98 6.13 -24.05
CA THR A 192 8.42 6.35 -24.19
C THR A 192 9.12 5.18 -24.89
N ILE A 193 8.69 3.95 -24.63
CA ILE A 193 9.41 2.75 -25.12
C ILE A 193 8.80 2.10 -26.36
N ARG A 194 7.51 2.34 -26.66
CA ARG A 194 6.80 1.63 -27.76
C ARG A 194 7.44 1.80 -29.14
N ASN A 195 8.14 2.91 -29.36
CA ASN A 195 8.79 3.28 -30.62
C ASN A 195 10.32 3.21 -30.50
N SER A 196 10.86 2.52 -29.48
CA SER A 196 12.30 2.32 -29.32
C SER A 196 12.82 1.23 -30.27
N ASP A 197 14.09 1.35 -30.68
CA ASP A 197 14.77 0.34 -31.52
C ASP A 197 14.73 -1.06 -30.90
N TYR A 198 14.77 -1.12 -29.56
CA TYR A 198 14.59 -2.36 -28.79
C TYR A 198 13.28 -3.07 -29.12
N ILE A 199 12.15 -2.34 -29.09
CA ILE A 199 10.83 -2.92 -29.40
C ILE A 199 10.71 -3.24 -30.89
N HIS A 200 11.28 -2.42 -31.77
CA HIS A 200 11.31 -2.71 -33.22
C HIS A 200 12.09 -4.00 -33.52
N ALA A 201 13.24 -4.21 -32.89
CA ALA A 201 14.02 -5.45 -33.03
C ALA A 201 13.24 -6.69 -32.56
N ILE A 202 12.51 -6.58 -31.44
CA ILE A 202 11.66 -7.67 -30.93
C ILE A 202 10.50 -7.99 -31.88
N ARG A 203 9.90 -6.96 -32.51
CA ARG A 203 8.87 -7.16 -33.55
C ARG A 203 9.43 -7.87 -34.77
N LEU A 204 10.63 -7.51 -35.23
CA LEU A 204 11.29 -8.19 -36.36
C LEU A 204 11.60 -9.66 -36.07
N GLN A 205 11.78 -10.04 -34.80
CA GLN A 205 11.90 -11.43 -34.35
C GLN A 205 10.55 -12.17 -34.28
N GLY A 206 9.45 -11.56 -34.73
CA GLY A 206 8.12 -12.19 -34.80
C GLY A 206 7.32 -12.15 -33.48
N ALA A 207 7.69 -11.29 -32.53
CA ALA A 207 6.92 -11.16 -31.30
C ALA A 207 5.59 -10.42 -31.53
N GLY A 208 4.48 -11.05 -31.14
CA GLY A 208 3.16 -10.42 -31.18
C GLY A 208 2.94 -9.34 -30.11
N PRO A 209 1.91 -8.49 -30.25
CA PRO A 209 1.59 -7.40 -29.32
C PRO A 209 1.53 -7.81 -27.84
N LEU A 210 0.84 -8.91 -27.54
CA LEU A 210 0.68 -9.40 -26.16
C LEU A 210 2.02 -9.79 -25.54
N ARG A 211 2.91 -10.42 -26.33
CA ARG A 211 4.26 -10.80 -25.87
C ARG A 211 5.11 -9.56 -25.62
N ILE A 212 5.01 -8.55 -26.48
CA ILE A 212 5.70 -7.27 -26.31
C ILE A 212 5.24 -6.59 -25.01
N VAL A 213 3.93 -6.44 -24.84
CA VAL A 213 3.37 -5.75 -23.67
C VAL A 213 3.73 -6.46 -22.37
N THR A 214 3.45 -7.76 -22.25
CA THR A 214 3.62 -8.49 -20.99
C THR A 214 5.07 -8.80 -20.63
N ARG A 215 5.94 -9.05 -21.63
CA ARG A 215 7.32 -9.50 -21.37
C ARG A 215 8.36 -8.37 -21.44
N HIS A 216 8.02 -7.26 -22.10
CA HIS A 216 8.99 -6.19 -22.35
C HIS A 216 8.52 -4.83 -21.79
N ILE A 217 7.23 -4.51 -21.85
CA ILE A 217 6.70 -3.23 -21.37
C ILE A 217 6.34 -3.29 -19.88
N TRP A 218 5.57 -4.29 -19.47
CA TRP A 218 5.12 -4.43 -18.08
C TRP A 218 6.27 -4.45 -17.07
N PRO A 219 7.37 -5.20 -17.26
CA PRO A 219 8.48 -5.19 -16.31
C PRO A 219 9.06 -3.80 -16.07
N LEU A 220 9.05 -2.92 -17.08
CA LEU A 220 9.51 -1.54 -16.94
C LEU A 220 8.50 -0.71 -16.15
N CYS A 221 7.22 -0.78 -16.51
CA CYS A 221 6.17 -0.02 -15.84
C CYS A 221 6.01 -0.41 -14.35
N ILE A 222 6.20 -1.69 -14.02
CA ILE A 222 6.04 -2.21 -12.65
C ILE A 222 6.96 -1.48 -11.68
N SER A 223 8.21 -1.14 -12.06
CA SER A 223 9.13 -0.40 -11.19
C SER A 223 8.54 0.97 -10.78
N SER A 224 8.10 1.76 -11.75
CA SER A 224 7.49 3.08 -11.51
C SER A 224 6.16 2.97 -10.77
N LEU A 225 5.37 1.93 -11.07
CA LEU A 225 4.09 1.65 -10.41
C LEU A 225 4.29 1.28 -8.94
N VAL A 226 5.28 0.45 -8.60
CA VAL A 226 5.56 0.06 -7.21
C VAL A 226 5.86 1.28 -6.35
N ILE A 227 6.71 2.20 -6.84
CA ILE A 227 7.00 3.46 -6.14
C ILE A 227 5.70 4.25 -5.94
N ARG A 228 4.92 4.44 -7.00
CA ARG A 228 3.66 5.19 -6.92
C ARG A 228 2.69 4.58 -5.91
N VAL A 229 2.54 3.26 -5.94
CA VAL A 229 1.66 2.52 -5.03
C VAL A 229 2.04 2.78 -3.59
N THR A 230 3.33 2.72 -3.24
CA THR A 230 3.77 2.95 -1.86
C THR A 230 3.41 4.34 -1.35
N LEU A 231 3.51 5.37 -2.20
CA LEU A 231 3.13 6.74 -1.87
C LEU A 231 1.60 6.93 -1.77
N ASP A 232 0.83 6.19 -2.56
CA ASP A 232 -0.65 6.28 -2.55
C ASP A 232 -1.29 5.48 -1.38
N MET A 233 -0.54 4.60 -0.69
CA MET A 233 -1.03 3.76 0.41
C MET A 233 -1.60 4.56 1.58
N ALA A 234 -0.95 5.65 2.00
CA ALA A 234 -1.48 6.53 3.04
C ALA A 234 -2.84 7.12 2.67
N GLY A 235 -3.01 7.53 1.40
CA GLY A 235 -4.29 8.02 0.88
C GLY A 235 -5.38 6.94 0.82
N ILE A 236 -5.02 5.69 0.51
CA ILE A 236 -5.92 4.54 0.57
C ILE A 236 -6.43 4.32 2.00
N ILE A 237 -5.52 4.31 2.98
CA ILE A 237 -5.84 4.13 4.40
C ILE A 237 -6.78 5.23 4.88
N LEU A 238 -6.44 6.49 4.58
CA LEU A 238 -7.26 7.63 4.98
C LEU A 238 -8.64 7.60 4.34
N THR A 239 -8.74 7.17 3.08
CA THR A 239 -10.04 6.99 2.40
C THR A 239 -10.85 5.90 3.08
N ALA A 240 -10.25 4.74 3.37
CA ALA A 240 -10.92 3.64 4.06
C ALA A 240 -11.41 4.02 5.45
N ALA A 241 -10.55 4.67 6.25
CA ALA A 241 -10.90 5.20 7.55
C ALA A 241 -11.99 6.27 7.46
N GLY A 242 -11.97 7.13 6.43
CA GLY A 242 -13.02 8.11 6.16
C GLY A 242 -14.38 7.47 5.85
N LEU A 243 -14.40 6.41 5.03
CA LEU A 243 -15.61 5.64 4.77
C LEU A 243 -16.14 4.96 6.04
N GLY A 244 -15.25 4.33 6.83
CA GLY A 244 -15.59 3.75 8.13
C GLY A 244 -16.13 4.79 9.10
N PHE A 245 -15.51 5.96 9.15
CA PHE A 245 -15.94 7.07 9.99
C PHE A 245 -17.35 7.56 9.62
N LEU A 246 -17.68 7.59 8.33
CA LEU A 246 -18.99 7.97 7.80
C LEU A 246 -20.04 6.83 7.88
N GLY A 247 -19.69 5.67 8.45
CA GLY A 247 -20.60 4.54 8.63
C GLY A 247 -20.81 3.70 7.36
N LEU A 248 -20.03 3.95 6.31
CA LEU A 248 -20.11 3.25 5.02
C LEU A 248 -19.08 2.12 4.91
N GLY A 249 -18.09 2.08 5.82
CA GLY A 249 -17.12 1.00 5.92
C GLY A 249 -17.61 -0.20 6.73
N ALA A 250 -16.76 -0.69 7.63
CA ALA A 250 -17.11 -1.81 8.50
C ALA A 250 -18.31 -1.49 9.39
N GLN A 251 -19.18 -2.46 9.57
CA GLN A 251 -20.37 -2.32 10.41
C GLN A 251 -20.11 -2.88 11.82
N PRO A 252 -20.73 -2.31 12.87
CA PRO A 252 -20.66 -2.87 14.22
C PRO A 252 -21.05 -4.35 14.23
N PRO A 253 -20.40 -5.20 15.05
CA PRO A 253 -19.45 -4.87 16.12
C PRO A 253 -17.97 -4.79 15.69
N SER A 254 -17.68 -4.79 14.38
CA SER A 254 -16.33 -4.82 13.82
C SER A 254 -15.43 -3.70 14.35
N PRO A 255 -14.19 -3.99 14.79
CA PRO A 255 -13.27 -3.00 15.34
C PRO A 255 -12.43 -2.30 14.26
N GLU A 256 -13.07 -1.71 13.25
CA GLU A 256 -12.36 -0.92 12.24
C GLU A 256 -12.02 0.48 12.79
N TRP A 257 -10.79 0.95 12.55
CA TRP A 257 -10.27 2.17 13.20
C TRP A 257 -11.06 3.43 12.87
N GLY A 258 -11.50 3.62 11.63
CA GLY A 258 -12.38 4.74 11.24
C GLY A 258 -13.72 4.72 11.97
N ALA A 259 -14.36 3.55 12.04
CA ALA A 259 -15.59 3.35 12.80
C ALA A 259 -15.39 3.57 14.31
N MET A 260 -14.26 3.13 14.87
CA MET A 260 -13.91 3.38 16.29
C MET A 260 -13.77 4.88 16.58
N ILE A 261 -13.15 5.66 15.69
CA ILE A 261 -13.09 7.12 15.82
C ILE A 261 -14.50 7.72 15.76
N SER A 262 -15.35 7.23 14.86
CA SER A 262 -16.74 7.69 14.71
C SER A 262 -17.59 7.45 15.95
N GLU A 263 -17.42 6.32 16.61
CA GLU A 263 -18.06 6.00 17.89
C GLU A 263 -17.50 6.89 19.02
N GLY A 264 -16.17 7.01 19.10
CA GLY A 264 -15.46 7.76 20.13
C GLY A 264 -15.65 9.28 20.07
N ARG A 265 -15.95 9.86 18.89
CA ARG A 265 -16.02 11.32 18.71
C ARG A 265 -17.02 12.00 19.64
N LYS A 266 -18.08 11.29 20.04
CA LYS A 266 -19.13 11.81 20.94
C LYS A 266 -18.64 12.04 22.37
N TYR A 267 -17.52 11.40 22.71
CA TYR A 267 -16.95 11.35 24.06
C TYR A 267 -15.61 12.08 24.14
N ILE A 268 -15.18 12.77 23.07
CA ILE A 268 -13.79 13.26 22.94
C ILE A 268 -13.38 14.27 24.01
N LEU A 269 -14.33 15.04 24.56
CA LEU A 269 -14.04 16.04 25.59
C LEU A 269 -13.75 15.40 26.95
N ASP A 270 -14.42 14.30 27.27
CA ASP A 270 -14.34 13.66 28.59
C ASP A 270 -13.47 12.38 28.56
N TYR A 271 -13.50 11.64 27.45
CA TYR A 271 -12.87 10.32 27.25
C TYR A 271 -12.09 10.31 25.93
N TRP A 272 -11.15 11.25 25.79
CA TRP A 272 -10.40 11.52 24.56
C TRP A 272 -9.70 10.28 23.97
N TRP A 273 -9.21 9.36 24.81
CA TRP A 273 -8.46 8.17 24.36
C TRP A 273 -9.26 7.27 23.43
N VAL A 274 -10.59 7.20 23.59
CA VAL A 274 -11.47 6.34 22.79
C VAL A 274 -11.41 6.69 21.30
N ALA A 275 -11.34 7.98 20.96
CA ALA A 275 -11.20 8.45 19.58
C ALA A 275 -9.73 8.63 19.17
N THR A 276 -8.87 9.11 20.07
CA THR A 276 -7.49 9.46 19.73
C THR A 276 -6.61 8.26 19.47
N ILE A 277 -6.76 7.16 20.22
CA ILE A 277 -5.93 5.95 20.05
C ILE A 277 -6.05 5.32 18.65
N PRO A 278 -7.26 5.03 18.12
CA PRO A 278 -7.39 4.56 16.73
C PRO A 278 -6.90 5.60 15.71
N GLY A 279 -7.04 6.91 16.02
CA GLY A 279 -6.46 7.98 15.20
C GLY A 279 -4.93 7.93 15.11
N ILE A 280 -4.25 7.70 16.25
CA ILE A 280 -2.80 7.51 16.30
C ILE A 280 -2.38 6.28 15.50
N ALA A 281 -3.15 5.19 15.54
CA ALA A 281 -2.87 3.99 14.75
C ALA A 281 -2.98 4.25 13.24
N ILE A 282 -4.01 4.96 12.79
CA ILE A 282 -4.16 5.40 11.39
C ILE A 282 -2.99 6.31 10.98
N PHE A 283 -2.60 7.25 11.84
CA PHE A 283 -1.45 8.12 11.58
C PHE A 283 -0.15 7.31 11.48
N ALA A 284 0.11 6.40 12.42
CA ALA A 284 1.32 5.60 12.45
C ALA A 284 1.47 4.71 11.22
N ILE A 285 0.41 4.02 10.79
CA ILE A 285 0.47 3.19 9.58
C ILE A 285 0.64 4.03 8.31
N SER A 286 -0.01 5.20 8.24
CA SER A 286 0.09 6.09 7.07
C SER A 286 1.49 6.68 6.96
N LEU A 287 2.06 7.11 8.09
CA LEU A 287 3.43 7.59 8.17
C LEU A 287 4.42 6.48 7.78
N ALA A 288 4.22 5.26 8.29
CA ALA A 288 5.10 4.13 7.99
C ALA A 288 5.14 3.82 6.47
N PHE A 289 4.00 3.82 5.79
CA PHE A 289 3.95 3.63 4.33
C PHE A 289 4.58 4.77 3.55
N ASN A 290 4.35 6.03 3.95
CA ASN A 290 4.98 7.17 3.29
C ASN A 290 6.52 7.12 3.40
N LEU A 291 7.05 6.91 4.60
CA LEU A 291 8.50 6.82 4.82
C LEU A 291 9.12 5.63 4.09
N LEU A 292 8.42 4.49 4.05
CA LEU A 292 8.85 3.32 3.29
C LEU A 292 8.86 3.59 1.78
N GLY A 293 7.85 4.30 1.27
CA GLY A 293 7.74 4.67 -0.14
C GLY A 293 8.83 5.63 -0.59
N ASP A 294 9.17 6.61 0.24
CA ASP A 294 10.29 7.53 -0.01
C ASP A 294 11.62 6.75 -0.09
N GLY A 295 11.91 5.88 0.88
CA GLY A 295 13.13 5.07 0.81
C GLY A 295 13.16 4.08 -0.37
N LEU A 296 12.01 3.56 -0.79
CA LEU A 296 11.93 2.70 -1.97
C LEU A 296 12.16 3.48 -3.27
N ARG A 297 11.71 4.74 -3.31
CA ARG A 297 11.98 5.66 -4.42
C ARG A 297 13.48 5.91 -4.56
N ASP A 298 14.17 6.22 -3.46
CA ASP A 298 15.62 6.50 -3.47
C ASP A 298 16.44 5.32 -4.03
N VAL A 299 15.98 4.09 -3.77
CA VAL A 299 16.64 2.86 -4.25
C VAL A 299 16.40 2.59 -5.73
N LEU A 300 15.21 2.96 -6.22
CA LEU A 300 14.75 2.63 -7.56
C LEU A 300 14.96 3.77 -8.56
N ASP A 301 15.24 5.00 -8.12
CA ASP A 301 15.59 6.13 -8.98
C ASP A 301 17.09 6.05 -9.37
N PRO A 302 17.43 5.74 -10.64
CA PRO A 302 18.82 5.51 -11.05
C PRO A 302 19.69 6.78 -11.10
N LYS A 303 19.11 7.97 -10.84
CA LYS A 303 19.76 9.26 -11.11
C LYS A 303 20.58 9.83 -9.95
N GLU A 304 20.51 9.27 -8.75
CA GLU A 304 21.25 9.78 -7.58
C GLU A 304 22.67 9.18 -7.44
N GLY A 305 23.08 8.30 -8.36
CA GLY A 305 24.40 7.64 -8.32
C GLY A 305 25.58 8.42 -8.90
N ASP A 306 25.36 9.61 -9.49
CA ASP A 306 26.40 10.40 -10.20
C ASP A 306 26.74 11.75 -9.51
N ALA A 307 26.53 11.87 -8.19
CA ALA A 307 26.91 13.06 -7.41
C ALA A 307 27.99 12.77 -6.36
#